data_AF-A0A090QPS5-F1
#
_entry.id   AF-A0A090QPS5-F1
#
_cell.length_a   1.000
_cell.length_b   1.000
_cell.length_c   1.000
_cell.angle_alpha   90.00
_cell.angle_beta   90.00
_cell.angle_gamma   90.00
#
_symmetry.space_group_name_H-M   'P 1'
#
loop_
_entity.id
_entity.type
_entity.pdbx_description
1 polymer ?
#
loop_
_entity_poly.entity_id
_entity_poly.type
_entity_poly.pdbx_seq_one_letter_code
_entity_poly.pdbx_strand_id
1 'polypeptide(L)'
;MYEAVANKQTTAARGVDAFDKVYGLGYEVGHDDWSPYPRVNYLRQTFLDRPYEIDVERLRLVTEAFQQHEVAPRILQSAYAFENILLNTTLHIYDQDLILGEIAAPAKASPIYQNFLSIGSLMRSLTHLLKSAPTINSIFATMKNVLKF
;
A
#
# COMPACT_ATOMS: atom_id res chain seq x y z
N MET A 1 -23.46 -27.39 12.55
CA MET A 1 -23.16 -27.87 11.19
C MET A 1 -22.59 -26.69 10.43
N TYR A 2 -21.26 -26.51 10.44
CA TYR A 2 -20.60 -25.49 9.63
C TYR A 2 -20.37 -26.10 8.25
N GLU A 3 -21.07 -25.61 7.23
CA GLU A 3 -20.73 -25.95 5.86
C GLU A 3 -19.38 -25.32 5.54
N ALA A 4 -18.38 -26.17 5.31
CA ALA A 4 -17.15 -25.75 4.69
C ALA A 4 -17.52 -25.26 3.29
N VAL A 5 -17.52 -23.94 3.08
CA VAL A 5 -17.57 -23.33 1.75
C VAL A 5 -16.35 -23.90 1.02
N ALA A 6 -16.61 -24.83 0.11
CA ALA A 6 -15.58 -25.42 -0.72
C ALA A 6 -14.85 -24.27 -1.42
N ASN A 7 -13.63 -24.00 -0.97
CA ASN A 7 -12.79 -22.94 -1.47
C ASN A 7 -12.46 -23.30 -2.92
N LYS A 8 -13.27 -22.78 -3.86
CA LYS A 8 -13.11 -23.00 -5.29
C LYS A 8 -11.74 -22.45 -5.62
N GLN A 9 -10.77 -23.33 -5.88
CA GLN A 9 -9.42 -22.91 -6.26
C GLN A 9 -9.54 -21.90 -7.40
N THR A 10 -9.21 -20.63 -7.13
CA THR A 10 -9.41 -19.49 -8.02
C THR A 10 -8.38 -19.40 -9.14
N THR A 11 -7.44 -20.34 -9.23
CA THR A 11 -6.26 -20.15 -10.07
C THR A 11 -6.36 -20.91 -11.38
N ALA A 12 -7.07 -20.34 -12.35
CA ALA A 12 -6.91 -20.69 -13.78
C ALA A 12 -5.61 -20.11 -14.37
N ALA A 13 -4.83 -19.36 -13.57
CA ALA A 13 -3.57 -18.78 -13.99
C ALA A 13 -2.47 -19.85 -14.12
N ARG A 14 -2.22 -20.27 -15.36
CA ARG A 14 -1.11 -21.15 -15.73
C ARG A 14 -0.12 -20.38 -16.60
N GLY A 15 1.15 -20.37 -16.22
CA GLY A 15 2.24 -20.01 -17.13
C GLY A 15 2.48 -21.19 -18.04
N VAL A 16 2.02 -21.11 -19.29
CA VAL A 16 2.12 -22.23 -20.27
C VAL A 16 3.24 -22.01 -21.29
N ASP A 17 3.94 -20.88 -21.21
CA ASP A 17 5.01 -20.54 -22.12
C ASP A 17 6.34 -21.15 -21.68
N ALA A 18 7.21 -21.41 -22.66
CA ALA A 18 8.59 -21.80 -22.41
C ALA A 18 9.29 -20.73 -21.56
N PHE A 19 10.14 -21.17 -20.62
CA PHE A 19 10.85 -20.31 -19.70
C PHE A 19 11.73 -19.25 -20.39
N ASP A 20 12.13 -19.50 -21.63
CA ASP A 20 12.98 -18.63 -22.47
C ASP A 20 12.20 -17.55 -23.23
N LYS A 21 10.87 -17.50 -23.12
CA LYS A 21 10.07 -16.58 -23.92
C LYS A 21 10.27 -15.13 -23.45
N VAL A 22 11.02 -14.37 -24.23
CA VAL A 22 11.25 -12.94 -24.01
C VAL A 22 10.08 -12.14 -24.57
N TYR A 23 9.22 -11.67 -23.68
CA TYR A 23 8.28 -10.60 -23.98
C TYR A 23 9.09 -9.30 -23.99
N GLY A 24 9.46 -8.81 -25.18
CA GLY A 24 10.24 -7.58 -25.30
C GLY A 24 9.69 -6.45 -24.43
N LEU A 25 10.55 -5.55 -23.95
CA LEU A 25 10.14 -4.35 -23.23
C LEU A 25 10.04 -3.20 -24.24
N GLY A 26 8.85 -2.71 -24.57
CA GLY A 26 8.72 -1.50 -25.39
C GLY A 26 7.48 -1.43 -26.29
N TYR A 27 7.41 -0.33 -27.06
CA TYR A 27 6.42 -0.06 -28.10
C TYR A 27 6.64 -1.03 -29.28
N GLU A 28 5.57 -1.67 -29.79
CA GLU A 28 5.53 -2.64 -30.92
C GLU A 28 5.95 -4.10 -30.64
N VAL A 29 5.45 -4.69 -29.55
CA VAL A 29 5.71 -6.09 -29.14
C VAL A 29 4.69 -7.13 -29.68
N GLY A 30 4.07 -6.85 -30.83
CA GLY A 30 3.26 -7.85 -31.57
C GLY A 30 1.94 -8.26 -30.91
N HIS A 31 1.38 -7.42 -30.03
CA HIS A 31 0.05 -7.57 -29.44
C HIS A 31 -0.67 -6.22 -29.36
N ASP A 32 -2.00 -6.23 -29.42
CA ASP A 32 -2.81 -5.01 -29.56
C ASP A 32 -2.86 -4.12 -28.30
N ASP A 33 -2.64 -4.69 -27.11
CA ASP A 33 -2.71 -3.99 -25.82
C ASP A 33 -1.33 -3.85 -25.16
N TRP A 34 -1.23 -3.46 -23.88
CA TRP A 34 0.03 -3.30 -23.17
C TRP A 34 0.75 -4.63 -22.88
N SER A 35 0.00 -5.71 -22.73
CA SER A 35 0.50 -7.06 -22.47
C SER A 35 -0.31 -8.07 -23.30
N PRO A 36 0.26 -9.21 -23.72
CA PRO A 36 -0.51 -10.25 -24.39
C PRO A 36 -1.41 -11.02 -23.41
N TYR A 37 -1.31 -10.73 -22.11
CA TYR A 37 -2.09 -11.38 -21.06
C TYR A 37 -3.23 -10.47 -20.58
N PRO A 38 -4.50 -10.87 -20.77
CA PRO A 38 -5.66 -10.09 -20.32
C PRO A 38 -5.63 -9.74 -18.83
N ARG A 39 -5.08 -10.64 -18.00
CA ARG A 39 -4.93 -10.44 -16.55
C ARG A 39 -4.04 -9.25 -16.22
N VAL A 40 -2.92 -9.11 -16.92
CA VAL A 40 -1.95 -8.02 -16.69
C VAL A 40 -2.57 -6.68 -17.08
N ASN A 41 -3.31 -6.65 -18.19
CA ASN A 41 -4.02 -5.44 -18.63
C ASN A 41 -5.14 -5.07 -17.64
N TYR A 42 -5.88 -6.05 -17.11
CA TYR A 42 -6.87 -5.83 -16.05
C TYR A 42 -6.25 -5.24 -14.78
N LEU A 43 -5.13 -5.81 -14.29
CA LEU A 43 -4.43 -5.31 -13.10
C LEU A 43 -3.90 -3.89 -13.33
N ARG A 44 -3.33 -3.62 -14.50
CA ARG A 44 -2.88 -2.28 -14.90
C ARG A 44 -4.02 -1.29 -14.90
N GLN A 45 -5.15 -1.61 -15.53
CA GLN A 45 -6.29 -0.71 -15.61
C GLN A 45 -6.89 -0.46 -14.22
N THR A 46 -7.05 -1.51 -13.42
CA THR A 46 -7.51 -1.42 -12.02
C THR A 46 -6.61 -0.49 -11.20
N PHE A 47 -5.29 -0.55 -11.38
CA PHE A 47 -4.37 0.38 -10.75
C PHE A 47 -4.54 1.82 -11.28
N LEU A 48 -4.66 2.01 -12.59
CA LEU A 48 -4.82 3.33 -13.19
C LEU A 48 -6.13 4.02 -12.78
N ASP A 49 -7.21 3.26 -12.60
CA ASP A 49 -8.53 3.76 -12.24
C ASP A 49 -8.65 4.15 -10.76
N ARG A 50 -7.77 3.64 -9.89
CA ARG A 50 -7.78 3.99 -8.46
C ARG A 50 -7.44 5.47 -8.23
N PRO A 51 -8.04 6.14 -7.24
CA PRO A 51 -7.62 7.47 -6.84
C PRO A 51 -6.24 7.46 -6.19
N TYR A 52 -5.58 8.62 -6.15
CA TYR A 52 -4.39 8.81 -5.33
C TYR A 52 -4.81 9.14 -3.90
N GLU A 53 -4.37 8.32 -2.95
CA GLU A 53 -4.74 8.46 -1.54
C GLU A 53 -3.51 8.46 -0.64
N ILE A 54 -3.69 8.93 0.60
CA ILE A 54 -2.67 8.88 1.64
C ILE A 54 -3.19 7.98 2.75
N ASP A 55 -2.43 6.92 3.06
CA ASP A 55 -2.77 6.01 4.14
C ASP A 55 -2.05 6.39 5.44
N VAL A 56 -2.81 6.34 6.54
CA VAL A 56 -2.38 6.76 7.87
C VAL A 56 -2.14 5.60 8.83
N GLU A 57 -2.45 4.35 8.43
CA GLU A 57 -2.38 3.19 9.30
C GLU A 57 -0.94 2.97 9.79
N ARG A 58 0.00 2.98 8.85
CA ARG A 58 1.43 2.88 9.16
C ARG A 58 1.88 3.96 10.15
N LEU A 59 1.44 5.20 9.96
CA LEU A 59 1.77 6.32 10.86
C LEU A 59 1.24 6.08 12.28
N ARG A 60 0.00 5.59 12.38
CA ARG A 60 -0.64 5.24 13.66
C ARG A 60 0.18 4.17 14.39
N LEU A 61 0.51 3.08 13.70
CA LEU A 61 1.23 1.94 14.26
C LEU A 61 2.65 2.30 14.72
N VAL A 62 3.35 3.13 13.95
CA VAL A 62 4.67 3.64 14.36
C VAL A 62 4.58 4.51 15.60
N THR A 63 3.59 5.40 15.64
CA THR A 63 3.39 6.33 16.77
C THR A 63 3.06 5.58 18.04
N GLU A 64 2.18 4.59 17.95
CA GLU A 64 1.82 3.69 19.05
C GLU A 64 3.03 2.94 19.60
N ALA A 65 3.83 2.33 18.73
CA ALA A 65 5.03 1.59 19.14
C ALA A 65 6.08 2.49 19.82
N PHE A 66 6.24 3.73 19.35
CA PHE A 66 7.16 4.69 19.96
C PHE A 66 6.68 5.16 21.33
N GLN A 67 5.37 5.41 21.49
CA GLN A 67 4.79 5.79 22.78
C GLN A 67 4.95 4.69 23.82
N GLN A 68 4.78 3.42 23.42
CA GLN A 68 4.96 2.27 24.32
C GLN A 68 6.42 2.04 24.73
N HIS A 69 7.39 2.52 23.93
CA HIS A 69 8.82 2.29 24.13
C HIS A 69 9.62 3.60 24.21
N GLU A 70 9.04 4.64 24.82
CA GLU A 70 9.61 5.99 24.82
C GLU A 70 11.03 6.05 25.41
N VAL A 71 11.31 5.22 26.42
CA VAL A 71 12.62 5.14 27.09
C VAL A 71 13.65 4.27 26.37
N ALA A 72 13.24 3.51 25.34
CA ALA A 72 14.13 2.61 24.63
C ALA A 72 15.07 3.39 23.67
N PRO A 73 16.30 2.88 23.42
CA PRO A 73 17.16 3.41 22.37
C PRO A 73 16.47 3.45 21.01
N ARG A 74 16.84 4.43 20.17
CA ARG A 74 16.17 4.68 18.88
C ARG A 74 16.14 3.46 17.94
N ILE A 75 17.19 2.64 17.96
CA ILE A 75 17.27 1.41 17.17
C ILE A 75 16.22 0.39 17.60
N LEU A 76 15.99 0.25 18.92
CA LEU A 76 14.97 -0.64 19.45
C LEU A 76 13.57 -0.10 19.20
N GLN A 77 13.33 1.22 19.36
CA GLN A 77 12.06 1.84 18.96
C GLN A 77 11.72 1.55 17.49
N SER A 78 12.72 1.59 16.62
CA SER A 78 12.53 1.31 15.18
C SER A 78 12.21 -0.16 14.93
N ALA A 79 12.86 -1.07 15.65
CA ALA A 79 12.57 -2.51 15.59
C ALA A 79 11.15 -2.82 16.09
N TYR A 80 10.75 -2.28 17.25
CA TYR A 80 9.40 -2.44 17.78
C TYR A 80 8.33 -1.82 16.87
N ALA A 81 8.60 -0.68 16.26
CA ALA A 81 7.68 -0.09 15.29
C ALA A 81 7.55 -0.94 14.03
N PHE A 82 8.64 -1.54 13.55
CA PHE A 82 8.61 -2.45 12.40
C PHE A 82 7.81 -3.72 12.72
N GLU A 83 8.06 -4.33 13.87
CA GLU A 83 7.28 -5.47 14.37
C GLU A 83 5.78 -5.11 14.48
N ASN A 84 5.46 -3.97 15.09
CA ASN A 84 4.08 -3.52 15.27
C ASN A 84 3.36 -3.30 13.92
N ILE A 85 4.06 -2.81 12.89
CA ILE A 85 3.52 -2.71 11.53
C ILE A 85 3.22 -4.10 10.99
N LEU A 86 4.20 -5.02 11.01
CA LEU A 86 4.06 -6.34 10.41
C LEU A 86 2.94 -7.17 11.05
N LEU A 87 2.72 -7.02 12.36
CA LEU A 87 1.69 -7.77 13.09
C LEU A 87 0.29 -7.20 12.94
N ASN A 88 0.13 -5.90 12.66
CA ASN A 88 -1.16 -5.21 12.79
C ASN A 88 -1.61 -4.45 11.53
N THR A 89 -0.81 -4.39 10.46
CA THR A 89 -1.22 -3.73 9.23
C THR A 89 -2.31 -4.52 8.52
N THR A 90 -3.23 -3.79 7.88
CA THR A 90 -4.27 -4.39 7.05
C THR A 90 -3.66 -4.88 5.75
N LEU A 91 -3.82 -6.17 5.46
CA LEU A 91 -3.41 -6.77 4.19
C LEU A 91 -4.57 -6.74 3.20
N HIS A 92 -4.30 -6.23 2.00
CA HIS A 92 -5.25 -6.24 0.89
C HIS A 92 -4.82 -7.28 -0.14
N ILE A 93 -5.75 -8.15 -0.52
CA ILE A 93 -5.59 -9.10 -1.61
C ILE A 93 -6.65 -8.73 -2.65
N TYR A 94 -6.23 -8.41 -3.87
CA TYR A 94 -7.14 -8.01 -4.93
C TYR A 94 -7.43 -9.16 -5.89
N ASP A 95 -8.55 -9.03 -6.60
CA ASP A 95 -8.91 -9.98 -7.64
C ASP A 95 -7.83 -10.03 -8.72
N GLN A 96 -7.50 -11.25 -9.16
CA GLN A 96 -6.48 -11.55 -10.18
C GLN A 96 -5.01 -11.43 -9.73
N ASP A 97 -4.73 -11.08 -8.47
CA ASP A 97 -3.36 -11.08 -7.95
C ASP A 97 -2.79 -12.51 -7.88
N LEU A 98 -1.55 -12.66 -8.35
CA LEU A 98 -0.75 -13.88 -8.15
C LEU A 98 0.37 -13.70 -7.13
N ILE A 99 0.90 -12.48 -7.05
CA ILE A 99 1.95 -12.10 -6.10
C ILE A 99 1.26 -11.18 -5.10
N LEU A 100 1.33 -11.56 -3.83
CA LEU A 100 0.70 -10.83 -2.75
C LEU A 100 1.75 -10.02 -2.01
N GLY A 101 1.36 -8.82 -1.57
CA GLY A 101 2.20 -7.95 -0.77
C GLY A 101 2.05 -6.51 -1.19
N GLU A 102 1.88 -5.65 -0.19
CA GLU A 102 1.76 -4.21 -0.34
C GLU A 102 2.69 -3.53 0.68
N ILE A 103 2.84 -2.21 0.56
CA ILE A 103 3.75 -1.41 1.39
C ILE A 103 3.13 -0.91 2.71
N ALA A 104 2.24 -1.70 3.32
CA ALA A 104 1.39 -1.28 4.46
C ALA A 104 0.49 -0.08 4.13
N ALA A 105 -0.05 -0.07 2.90
CA ALA A 105 -1.07 0.84 2.41
C ALA A 105 -1.83 0.14 1.26
N PRO A 106 -3.10 0.51 0.99
CA PRO A 106 -3.81 0.05 -0.20
C PRO A 106 -3.06 0.41 -1.49
N ALA A 107 -3.29 -0.35 -2.55
CA ALA A 107 -2.68 -0.08 -3.85
C ALA A 107 -2.98 1.35 -4.34
N LYS A 108 -1.92 2.05 -4.77
CA LYS A 108 -1.90 3.48 -5.18
C LYS A 108 -2.12 4.48 -4.04
N ALA A 109 -2.32 4.02 -2.81
CA ALA A 109 -2.19 4.86 -1.63
C ALA A 109 -0.73 4.92 -1.17
N SER A 110 -0.31 6.09 -0.69
CA SER A 110 1.04 6.30 -0.16
C SER A 110 1.02 6.24 1.37
N PRO A 111 1.79 5.34 2.02
CA PRO A 111 1.92 5.33 3.47
C PRO A 111 2.79 6.50 3.95
N ILE A 112 2.48 7.05 5.11
CA ILE A 112 3.28 8.12 5.71
C ILE A 112 4.48 7.54 6.48
N TYR A 113 5.68 8.02 6.16
CA TYR A 113 6.94 7.65 6.82
C TYR A 113 7.41 8.73 7.80
N GLN A 114 7.39 8.43 9.09
CA GLN A 114 7.81 9.34 10.17
C GLN A 114 9.32 9.68 10.14
N ASN A 115 10.17 8.82 9.57
CA ASN A 115 11.62 8.88 9.79
C ASN A 115 12.39 9.95 8.99
N PHE A 116 11.74 10.75 8.14
CA PHE A 116 12.41 11.83 7.37
C PHE A 116 11.98 13.25 7.74
N LEU A 117 10.87 13.42 8.47
CA LEU A 117 10.31 14.72 8.82
C LEU A 117 10.05 14.73 10.32
N SER A 118 10.54 15.75 11.03
CA SER A 118 10.00 16.01 12.37
C SER A 118 8.48 16.18 12.26
N ILE A 119 7.71 15.70 13.23
CA ILE A 119 6.24 15.83 13.29
C ILE A 119 5.80 17.28 12.99
N GLY A 120 6.58 18.27 13.47
CA GLY A 120 6.33 19.69 13.19
C GLY A 120 6.56 20.12 11.74
N SER A 121 7.53 19.51 11.03
CA SER A 121 7.75 19.77 9.60
C SER A 121 6.74 19.04 8.72
N LEU A 122 6.31 17.82 9.10
CA LEU A 122 5.23 17.09 8.43
C LEU A 122 3.92 17.90 8.48
N MET A 123 3.54 18.39 9.67
CA MET A 123 2.35 19.24 9.87
C MET A 123 2.39 20.52 9.01
N ARG A 124 3.55 21.20 8.96
CA ARG A 124 3.73 22.42 8.13
C ARG A 124 3.65 22.12 6.64
N SER A 125 4.34 21.08 6.15
CA SER A 125 4.31 20.70 4.74
C SER A 125 2.93 20.23 4.30
N LEU A 126 2.21 19.47 5.14
CA LEU A 126 0.82 19.08 4.88
C LEU A 126 -0.11 20.29 4.82
N THR A 127 0.07 21.27 5.72
CA THR A 127 -0.72 22.52 5.69
C THR A 127 -0.51 23.29 4.37
N HIS A 128 0.69 23.25 3.80
CA HIS A 128 0.97 23.82 2.48
C HIS A 128 0.37 22.99 1.33
N LEU A 129 0.47 21.66 1.38
CA LEU A 129 -0.09 20.74 0.38
C LEU A 129 -1.63 20.84 0.30
N LEU A 130 -2.28 21.01 1.46
CA LEU A 130 -3.73 21.19 1.62
C LEU A 130 -4.25 22.47 0.95
N LYS A 131 -3.44 23.54 0.93
CA LYS A 131 -3.81 24.81 0.27
C LYS A 131 -3.77 24.70 -1.25
N SER A 132 -3.00 23.75 -1.80
CA SER A 132 -2.83 23.56 -3.25
C SER A 132 -3.79 22.55 -3.89
N ALA A 133 -4.51 21.73 -3.10
CA ALA A 133 -5.45 20.74 -3.64
C ALA A 133 -6.63 20.47 -2.67
N PRO A 134 -7.86 20.92 -2.97
CA PRO A 134 -9.01 20.82 -2.08
C PRO A 134 -9.53 19.40 -1.84
N THR A 135 -9.06 18.41 -2.61
CA THR A 135 -9.36 16.98 -2.44
C THR A 135 -8.69 16.36 -1.20
N ILE A 136 -7.79 17.08 -0.52
CA ILE A 136 -6.94 16.57 0.58
C ILE A 136 -7.56 16.82 1.98
N ASN A 137 -8.72 17.47 2.07
CA ASN A 137 -9.35 17.80 3.37
C ASN A 137 -9.71 16.56 4.23
N SER A 138 -10.07 15.43 3.63
CA SER A 138 -10.33 14.18 4.36
C SER A 138 -9.09 13.65 5.08
N ILE A 139 -7.91 13.79 4.46
CA ILE A 139 -6.62 13.34 5.01
C ILE A 139 -6.28 14.11 6.29
N PHE A 140 -6.53 15.43 6.33
CA PHE A 140 -6.23 16.24 7.52
C PHE A 140 -7.11 15.91 8.72
N ALA A 141 -8.40 15.65 8.51
CA ALA A 141 -9.32 15.24 9.57
C ALA A 141 -8.91 13.88 10.16
N THR A 142 -8.56 12.93 9.30
CA THR A 142 -8.06 11.61 9.71
C THR A 142 -6.73 11.73 10.45
N MET A 143 -5.79 12.55 9.97
CA MET A 143 -4.49 12.74 10.62
C MET A 143 -4.58 13.39 12.00
N LYS A 144 -5.46 14.39 12.20
CA LYS A 144 -5.70 14.98 13.52
C LYS A 144 -6.22 13.95 14.53
N ASN A 145 -7.19 13.13 14.11
CA ASN A 145 -7.74 12.07 14.94
C ASN A 145 -6.70 10.99 15.28
N VAL A 146 -5.86 10.61 14.31
CA VAL A 146 -4.81 9.60 14.49
C VAL A 146 -3.67 10.09 15.38
N LEU A 147 -3.27 11.36 15.25
CA LEU A 147 -2.16 11.94 15.99
C LEU A 147 -2.56 12.46 17.39
N LYS A 148 -3.85 12.44 17.75
CA LYS A 148 -4.39 12.94 19.03
C LYS A 148 -3.83 14.31 19.42
N PHE A 149 -3.96 15.30 18.54
CA PHE A 149 -3.85 16.72 18.90
C PHE A 149 -5.19 17.27 19.39
#